data_AF-R6X335-F1
#
_entry.id   AF-R6X335-F1
#
_cell.length_a   1.000
_cell.length_b   1.000
_cell.length_c   1.000
_cell.angle_alpha   90.00
_cell.angle_beta   90.00
_cell.angle_gamma   90.00
#
_symmetry.space_group_name_H-M   'P 1'
#
loop_
_entity.id
_entity.type
_entity.pdbx_description
1 polymer ?
#
loop_
_entity_poly.entity_id
_entity_poly.type
_entity_poly.pdbx_seq_one_letter_code
_entity_poly.pdbx_strand_id
1 'polypeptide(L)'
;MLHKATTFDPLVVPAKKAWEMATVDGAKTLGFADTGLLEEGQQADIVLWDMHKPYWYPRHNKLSQLVYAASSTDADTVFVAGKKVVEAGKLRTFDEEKIYAEAEACTRKLLNK
;
A
#
# COMPACT_ATOMS: atom_id res chain seq x y z
N MET A 1 10.56 -2.02 -10.24
CA MET A 1 11.80 -1.65 -10.98
C MET A 1 11.99 -2.37 -12.31
N LEU A 2 11.29 -3.49 -12.57
CA LEU A 2 11.43 -4.27 -13.81
C LEU A 2 11.35 -3.42 -15.09
N HIS A 3 10.36 -2.53 -15.21
CA HIS A 3 10.19 -1.68 -16.39
C HIS A 3 11.42 -0.81 -16.72
N LYS A 4 12.17 -0.32 -15.72
CA LYS A 4 13.38 0.50 -15.93
C LYS A 4 14.54 -0.38 -16.41
N ALA A 5 14.66 -1.57 -15.84
CA ALA A 5 15.70 -2.52 -16.20
C ALA A 5 15.51 -3.04 -17.63
N THR A 6 14.27 -3.22 -18.08
CA THR A 6 13.97 -3.70 -19.43
C THR A 6 14.15 -2.62 -20.50
N THR A 7 13.84 -1.36 -20.19
CA THR A 7 13.94 -0.26 -21.18
C THR A 7 15.27 0.49 -21.12
N PHE A 8 16.09 0.25 -20.09
CA PHE A 8 17.28 1.03 -19.77
C PHE A 8 17.03 2.53 -19.60
N ASP A 9 15.78 2.92 -19.31
CA ASP A 9 15.38 4.30 -19.08
C ASP A 9 14.85 4.47 -17.64
N PRO A 10 15.58 5.20 -16.77
CA PRO A 10 15.15 5.40 -15.39
C PRO A 10 13.90 6.29 -15.26
N LEU A 11 13.50 6.99 -16.33
CA LEU A 11 12.38 7.94 -16.36
C LEU A 11 11.09 7.34 -16.91
N VAL A 12 11.09 6.08 -17.38
CA VAL A 12 9.89 5.46 -17.99
C VAL A 12 8.69 5.41 -17.03
N VAL A 13 8.92 5.25 -15.72
CA VAL A 13 7.91 5.46 -14.67
C VAL A 13 8.54 6.24 -13.51
N PRO A 14 8.38 7.56 -13.47
CA PRO A 14 8.82 8.39 -12.35
C PRO A 14 8.02 8.10 -11.08
N ALA A 15 8.55 8.46 -9.91
CA ALA A 15 7.90 8.21 -8.62
C ALA A 15 6.46 8.74 -8.57
N LYS A 16 6.21 9.97 -9.07
CA LYS A 16 4.87 10.55 -9.13
C LYS A 16 3.89 9.69 -9.94
N LYS A 17 4.33 9.18 -11.09
CA LYS A 17 3.46 8.33 -11.92
C LYS A 17 3.19 6.99 -11.25
N ALA A 18 4.20 6.39 -10.63
CA ALA A 18 4.00 5.17 -9.83
C ALA A 18 3.00 5.38 -8.68
N TRP A 19 3.05 6.54 -8.02
CA TRP A 19 2.09 6.90 -6.97
C TRP A 19 0.67 7.09 -7.50
N GLU A 20 0.50 7.79 -8.62
CA GLU A 20 -0.80 7.95 -9.30
C GLU A 20 -1.39 6.58 -9.69
N MET A 21 -0.56 5.70 -10.27
CA MET A 21 -0.93 4.32 -10.59
C MET A 21 -1.41 3.53 -9.38
N ALA A 22 -0.76 3.73 -8.22
CA ALA A 22 -1.13 3.07 -6.97
C ALA A 22 -2.37 3.68 -6.28
N THR A 23 -2.87 4.83 -6.75
CA THR A 23 -3.96 5.58 -6.11
C THR A 23 -5.03 5.96 -7.14
N VAL A 24 -5.05 7.21 -7.60
CA VAL A 24 -6.11 7.78 -8.45
C VAL A 24 -6.29 7.06 -9.79
N ASP A 25 -5.21 6.63 -10.45
CA ASP A 25 -5.32 5.91 -11.72
C ASP A 25 -5.83 4.48 -11.49
N GLY A 26 -5.48 3.86 -10.36
CA GLY A 26 -6.04 2.57 -9.94
C GLY A 26 -7.54 2.66 -9.70
N ALA A 27 -7.98 3.68 -8.95
CA ALA A 27 -9.40 3.95 -8.71
C ALA A 27 -10.18 4.15 -10.02
N LYS A 28 -9.65 5.00 -10.92
CA LYS A 28 -10.23 5.21 -12.27
C LYS A 28 -10.33 3.93 -13.07
N THR A 29 -9.27 3.11 -13.05
CA THR A 29 -9.22 1.85 -13.81
C THR A 29 -10.28 0.85 -13.33
N LEU A 30 -10.56 0.82 -12.03
CA LEU A 30 -11.58 -0.03 -11.43
C LEU A 30 -13.00 0.57 -11.49
N GLY A 31 -13.15 1.80 -11.97
CA GLY A 31 -14.44 2.50 -12.02
C GLY A 31 -14.92 3.02 -10.66
N PHE A 32 -14.03 3.17 -9.68
CA PHE A 32 -14.36 3.83 -8.42
C PHE A 32 -14.44 5.34 -8.62
N ALA A 33 -15.55 5.94 -8.21
CA ALA A 33 -15.83 7.35 -8.47
C ALA A 33 -15.33 8.28 -7.34
N ASP A 34 -15.20 7.75 -6.13
CA ASP A 34 -15.03 8.51 -4.90
C ASP A 34 -13.85 8.01 -4.06
N THR A 35 -12.78 7.50 -4.66
CA THR A 35 -11.53 7.18 -3.93
C THR A 35 -10.27 7.44 -4.76
N GLY A 36 -9.11 7.36 -4.10
CA GLY A 36 -7.78 7.54 -4.71
C GLY A 36 -7.25 8.97 -4.67
N LEU A 37 -8.03 9.93 -4.16
CA LEU A 37 -7.64 11.32 -3.92
C LEU A 37 -8.00 11.74 -2.49
N LEU A 38 -7.22 12.67 -1.93
CA LEU A 38 -7.51 13.30 -0.64
C LEU A 38 -8.18 14.65 -0.88
N GLU A 39 -9.47 14.62 -1.21
CA GLU A 39 -10.29 15.79 -1.56
C GLU A 39 -11.68 15.66 -0.93
N GLU A 40 -12.39 16.78 -0.76
CA GLU A 40 -13.76 16.76 -0.26
C GLU A 40 -14.67 15.95 -1.20
N GLY A 41 -15.59 15.16 -0.62
CA GLY A 41 -16.47 14.27 -1.37
C GLY A 41 -15.90 12.90 -1.71
N GLN A 42 -14.60 12.66 -1.44
CA GLN A 42 -13.99 11.32 -1.54
C GLN A 42 -14.23 10.51 -0.24
N GLN A 43 -14.23 9.18 -0.37
CA GLN A 43 -14.15 8.25 0.74
C GLN A 43 -12.87 8.50 1.53
N ALA A 44 -12.96 8.35 2.86
CA ALA A 44 -11.80 8.44 3.74
C ALA A 44 -10.97 7.14 3.72
N ASP A 45 -10.42 6.84 2.55
CA ASP A 45 -9.44 5.77 2.30
C ASP A 45 -8.03 6.36 2.45
N ILE A 46 -7.48 6.27 3.66
CA ILE A 46 -6.29 7.03 4.06
C ILE A 46 -5.26 6.10 4.70
N VAL A 47 -4.00 6.24 4.31
CA VAL A 47 -2.86 5.55 4.94
C VAL A 47 -1.94 6.59 5.58
N LEU A 48 -1.68 6.42 6.88
CA LEU A 48 -0.67 7.16 7.61
C LEU A 48 0.60 6.32 7.68
N TRP A 49 1.72 6.92 7.28
CA TRP A 49 3.00 6.23 7.17
C TRP A 49 3.94 6.64 8.31
N ASP A 50 4.50 5.66 9.03
CA ASP A 50 5.61 5.88 9.95
C ASP A 50 6.92 6.04 9.17
N MET A 51 7.35 7.30 9.07
CA MET A 51 8.60 7.67 8.39
C MET A 51 9.80 7.75 9.35
N HIS A 52 9.68 7.33 10.62
CA HIS A 52 10.75 7.44 11.62
C HIS A 52 11.67 6.22 11.66
N LYS A 53 12.20 5.84 10.49
CA LYS A 53 13.14 4.71 10.33
C LYS A 53 14.34 5.12 9.48
N PRO A 54 15.52 4.46 9.62
CA PRO A 54 16.78 4.94 9.03
C PRO A 54 16.71 5.20 7.51
N TYR A 55 16.02 4.35 6.76
CA TYR A 55 15.92 4.45 5.30
C TYR A 55 15.03 5.60 4.80
N TRP A 56 14.32 6.30 5.68
CA TRP A 56 13.63 7.55 5.36
C TRP A 56 14.54 8.79 5.45
N TYR A 57 15.77 8.66 5.92
CA TYR A 57 16.69 9.79 6.09
C TYR A 57 17.83 9.75 5.05
N PRO A 58 18.20 10.92 4.49
CA PRO A 58 17.62 12.26 4.67
C PRO A 58 16.31 12.46 3.89
N ARG A 59 15.33 13.19 4.44
CA ARG A 59 13.96 13.37 3.89
C ARG A 59 13.86 14.42 2.77
N HIS A 60 14.74 14.38 1.76
CA HIS A 60 14.76 15.38 0.68
C HIS A 60 13.53 15.30 -0.24
N ASN A 61 13.07 14.09 -0.57
CA ASN A 61 11.90 13.87 -1.41
C ASN A 61 11.09 12.68 -0.87
N LYS A 62 10.07 12.99 -0.09
CA LYS A 62 9.23 11.98 0.59
C LYS A 62 8.50 11.07 -0.37
N LEU A 63 8.06 11.58 -1.53
CA LEU A 63 7.35 10.77 -2.53
C LEU A 63 8.30 9.75 -3.18
N SER A 64 9.51 10.18 -3.54
CA SER A 64 10.55 9.28 -4.06
C SER A 64 10.90 8.21 -3.03
N GLN A 65 11.05 8.59 -1.76
CA GLN A 65 11.30 7.64 -0.67
C GLN A 65 10.15 6.67 -0.47
N LEU A 66 8.90 7.15 -0.51
CA LEU A 66 7.72 6.30 -0.41
C LEU A 66 7.65 5.25 -1.53
N VAL A 67 7.99 5.63 -2.76
CA VAL A 67 7.91 4.72 -3.91
C VAL A 67 9.10 3.76 -4.00
N TYR A 68 10.30 4.18 -3.58
CA TYR A 68 11.53 3.41 -3.82
C TYR A 68 12.19 2.82 -2.58
N ALA A 69 11.93 3.35 -1.38
CA ALA A 69 12.62 2.96 -0.14
C ALA A 69 11.68 2.46 0.96
N ALA A 70 10.42 2.87 0.97
CA ALA A 70 9.46 2.45 1.99
C ALA A 70 9.14 0.95 1.91
N SER A 71 8.71 0.43 3.05
CA SER A 71 8.21 -0.93 3.24
C SER A 71 6.71 -0.90 3.51
N SER A 72 6.01 -2.00 3.22
CA SER A 72 4.61 -2.16 3.64
C SER A 72 4.43 -2.06 5.16
N THR A 73 5.47 -2.41 5.94
CA THR A 73 5.50 -2.28 7.40
C THR A 73 5.59 -0.84 7.90
N ASP A 74 5.70 0.14 6.99
CA ASP A 74 5.62 1.56 7.32
C ASP A 74 4.19 2.09 7.36
N ALA A 75 3.21 1.35 6.83
CA ALA A 75 1.80 1.69 6.94
C ALA A 75 1.33 1.49 8.39
N ASP A 76 1.35 2.56 9.18
CA ASP A 76 1.09 2.52 10.61
C ASP A 76 -0.41 2.48 10.93
N THR A 77 -1.17 3.34 10.27
CA THR A 77 -2.61 3.46 10.50
C THR A 77 -3.33 3.56 9.16
N VAL A 78 -4.37 2.74 8.98
CA VAL A 78 -5.12 2.64 7.72
C VAL A 78 -6.60 2.84 7.99
N PHE A 79 -7.23 3.70 7.19
CA PHE A 79 -8.65 3.93 7.16
C PHE A 79 -9.23 3.44 5.83
N VAL A 80 -10.39 2.81 5.90
CA VAL A 80 -11.21 2.43 4.73
C VAL A 80 -12.62 2.96 4.96
N ALA A 81 -13.09 3.83 4.07
CA ALA A 81 -14.34 4.58 4.21
C ALA A 81 -14.50 5.20 5.62
N GLY A 82 -13.41 5.78 6.15
CA GLY A 82 -13.38 6.42 7.47
C GLY A 82 -13.29 5.47 8.66
N LYS A 83 -13.34 4.15 8.44
CA LYS A 83 -13.17 3.15 9.50
C LYS A 83 -11.70 2.77 9.63
N LYS A 84 -11.17 2.85 10.85
CA LYS A 84 -9.80 2.44 11.13
C LYS A 84 -9.69 0.92 11.10
N VAL A 85 -8.93 0.39 10.14
CA VAL A 85 -8.74 -1.06 9.96
C VAL A 85 -7.37 -1.54 10.42
N VAL A 86 -6.37 -0.65 10.44
CA VAL A 86 -5.05 -0.86 11.04
C VAL A 86 -4.76 0.32 11.96
N GLU A 87 -4.17 0.08 13.13
CA GLU A 87 -3.73 1.11 14.06
C GLU A 87 -2.43 0.70 14.74
N ALA A 88 -1.42 1.59 14.70
CA ALA A 88 -0.09 1.32 15.26
C ALA A 88 0.53 0.01 14.72
N GLY A 89 0.37 -0.24 13.42
CA GLY A 89 0.84 -1.44 12.72
C GLY A 89 0.06 -2.73 13.04
N LYS A 90 -1.04 -2.65 13.81
CA LYS A 90 -1.85 -3.82 14.20
C LYS A 90 -3.21 -3.83 13.52
N LEU A 91 -3.60 -4.98 12.99
CA LEU A 91 -4.90 -5.20 12.36
C LEU A 91 -6.03 -5.12 13.40
N ARG A 92 -7.15 -4.47 13.05
CA ARG A 92 -8.30 -4.27 13.95
C ARG A 92 -9.54 -5.08 13.56
N THR A 93 -9.56 -5.59 12.33
CA THR A 93 -10.76 -6.18 11.73
C THR A 93 -10.75 -7.70 11.68
N PHE A 94 -9.58 -8.33 11.82
CA PHE A 94 -9.45 -9.78 11.76
C PHE A 94 -8.51 -10.31 12.84
N ASP A 95 -8.72 -11.58 13.18
CA ASP A 95 -7.85 -12.36 14.06
C ASP A 95 -6.74 -13.00 13.20
N GLU A 96 -5.51 -12.57 13.41
CA GLU A 96 -4.35 -13.03 12.66
C GLU A 96 -4.06 -14.52 12.88
N GLU A 97 -4.18 -15.02 14.12
CA GLU A 97 -3.93 -16.43 14.43
C GLU A 97 -4.95 -17.33 13.75
N LYS A 98 -6.21 -16.88 13.69
CA LYS A 98 -7.25 -17.57 12.94
C LYS A 98 -6.94 -17.59 11.44
N ILE A 99 -6.48 -16.49 10.86
CA ILE A 99 -6.07 -16.42 9.44
C ILE A 99 -4.94 -17.40 9.16
N TYR A 100 -3.91 -17.45 10.01
CA TYR A 100 -2.79 -18.38 9.86
C TYR A 100 -3.24 -19.84 9.92
N ALA A 101 -4.08 -20.19 10.89
CA ALA A 101 -4.63 -21.54 11.03
C ALA A 101 -5.47 -21.96 9.81
N GLU A 102 -6.29 -21.05 9.26
CA GLU A 102 -7.09 -21.31 8.05
C GLU A 102 -6.21 -21.50 6.81
N ALA A 103 -5.16 -20.68 6.66
CA ALA A 103 -4.20 -20.80 5.57
C ALA A 103 -3.43 -22.13 5.60
N GLU A 104 -2.99 -22.58 6.78
CA GLU A 104 -2.37 -23.90 6.94
C GLU A 104 -3.34 -25.04 6.62
N ALA A 105 -4.59 -24.95 7.09
CA ALA A 105 -5.61 -25.94 6.80
C ALA A 105 -5.91 -26.04 5.30
N CYS A 106 -5.93 -24.91 4.58
CA CYS A 106 -6.07 -24.87 3.13
C CYS A 106 -4.90 -25.58 2.43
N THR A 107 -3.66 -25.28 2.86
CA THR A 107 -2.45 -25.91 2.31
C THR A 107 -2.48 -27.43 2.47
N ARG A 108 -2.86 -27.94 3.65
CA ARG A 108 -3.00 -29.39 3.87
C ARG A 108 -4.01 -30.03 2.91
N LYS A 109 -5.12 -29.36 2.59
CA LYS A 109 -6.11 -29.87 1.62
C LYS A 109 -5.59 -29.88 0.19
N LEU A 110 -4.78 -28.89 -0.19
CA LEU A 110 -4.21 -28.79 -1.53
C LEU A 110 -3.11 -29.83 -1.77
N LEU A 111 -2.30 -30.13 -0.75
CA LEU A 111 -1.21 -31.10 -0.85
C LEU A 111 -1.66 -32.57 -0.71
N ASN A 112 -2.84 -32.81 -0.11
CA ASN A 112 -3.41 -34.16 0.04
C ASN A 112 -4.37 -34.54 -1.11
N LYS A 113 -4.35 -33.79 -2.22
CA LYS A 113 -4.94 -34.17 -3.50
C LYS A 113 -3.87 -34.76 -4.40
#